data_AF-A0A7X8QMU7-F1
#
_entry.id   AF-A0A7X8QMU7-F1
#
_cell.length_a   1.000
_cell.length_b   1.000
_cell.length_c   1.000
_cell.angle_alpha   90.00
_cell.angle_beta   90.00
_cell.angle_gamma   90.00
#
_symmetry.space_group_name_H-M   'P 1'
#
loop_
_entity.id
_entity.type
_entity.pdbx_description
1 polymer ?
#
loop_
_entity_poly.entity_id
_entity_poly.type
_entity_poly.pdbx_seq_one_letter_code
_entity_poly.pdbx_strand_id
1 'polypeptide(L)'
;MEIMYTFIIALRAVIYVMEVVLVIRVFCEFKLIHRNSGPFQFLLLITEPLLNPVRKMLLKGNKGKPLRFDISPLFVIILLYLINRLLRKYV
;
A
#
# COMPACT_ATOMS: atom_id res chain seq x y z
N MET A 1 2.44 -8.04 -29.23
CA MET A 1 1.87 -8.68 -28.03
C MET A 1 2.89 -8.84 -26.90
N GLU A 2 4.15 -9.17 -27.19
CA GLU A 2 5.17 -9.40 -26.14
C GLU A 2 5.45 -8.19 -25.23
N ILE A 3 5.54 -6.97 -25.79
CA ILE A 3 5.81 -5.75 -25.00
C ILE A 3 4.73 -5.52 -23.94
N MET A 4 3.45 -5.74 -24.30
CA MET A 4 2.33 -5.59 -23.38
C MET A 4 2.39 -6.63 -22.26
N TYR A 5 2.76 -7.87 -22.58
CA TYR A 5 2.88 -8.95 -21.61
C TYR A 5 4.01 -8.68 -20.60
N THR A 6 5.19 -8.30 -21.10
CA THR A 6 6.34 -7.91 -20.28
C THR A 6 6.01 -6.72 -19.39
N PHE A 7 5.27 -5.72 -19.90
CA PHE A 7 4.81 -4.59 -19.12
C PHE A 7 3.88 -5.01 -17.97
N ILE A 8 2.91 -5.89 -18.23
CA ILE A 8 1.99 -6.37 -17.19
C ILE A 8 2.74 -7.18 -16.12
N ILE A 9 3.72 -8.01 -16.51
CA ILE A 9 4.56 -8.75 -15.57
C ILE A 9 5.39 -7.79 -14.69
N ALA A 10 6.03 -6.79 -15.29
CA ALA A 10 6.81 -5.80 -14.55
C ALA A 10 5.93 -5.01 -13.56
N LEU A 11 4.75 -4.58 -14.01
CA LEU A 11 3.78 -3.89 -13.14
C LEU A 11 3.35 -4.78 -11.97
N ARG A 12 3.07 -6.06 -12.22
CA ARG A 12 2.73 -7.02 -11.16
C ARG A 12 3.86 -7.22 -10.17
N ALA A 13 5.12 -7.25 -10.62
CA ALA A 13 6.26 -7.36 -9.73
C ALA A 13 6.35 -6.16 -8.78
N VAL A 14 6.17 -4.92 -9.29
CA VAL A 14 6.14 -3.70 -8.48
C VAL A 14 4.99 -3.73 -7.47
N ILE A 15 3.79 -4.12 -7.90
CA ILE A 15 2.62 -4.24 -7.01
C ILE A 15 2.90 -5.23 -5.88
N TYR A 16 3.48 -6.39 -6.20
CA TYR A 16 3.81 -7.41 -5.21
C TYR A 16 4.83 -6.93 -4.19
N VAL A 17 5.89 -6.23 -4.64
CA VAL A 17 6.86 -5.61 -3.74
C VAL A 17 6.17 -4.61 -2.80
N MET A 18 5.28 -3.77 -3.33
CA MET A 18 4.55 -2.79 -2.52
C MET A 18 3.58 -3.45 -1.52
N GLU A 19 2.92 -4.55 -1.89
CA GLU A 19 2.10 -5.35 -0.96
C GLU A 19 2.94 -5.86 0.22
N VAL A 20 4.11 -6.44 -0.05
CA VAL A 20 5.02 -6.94 0.99
C VAL A 20 5.50 -5.80 1.90
N VAL A 21 5.88 -4.66 1.33
CA VAL A 21 6.31 -3.48 2.10
C VAL A 21 5.19 -2.96 3.00
N LEU A 22 3.94 -2.91 2.50
CA LEU A 22 2.79 -2.51 3.31
C LEU A 22 2.49 -3.49 4.42
N VAL A 23 2.59 -4.79 4.15
CA VAL A 23 2.43 -5.84 5.17
C VAL A 23 3.49 -5.68 6.27
N ILE A 24 4.76 -5.49 5.91
CA ILE A 24 5.84 -5.21 6.87
C ILE A 24 5.52 -3.96 7.69
N ARG A 25 5.06 -2.87 7.06
CA ARG A 25 4.66 -1.64 7.76
C ARG A 25 3.54 -1.88 8.77
N VAL A 26 2.52 -2.64 8.39
CA VAL A 26 1.42 -3.01 9.28
C VAL A 26 1.96 -3.83 10.45
N PHE A 27 2.80 -4.84 10.22
CA PHE A 27 3.45 -5.60 11.29
C PHE A 27 4.30 -4.72 12.22
N CYS A 28 5.05 -3.75 11.68
CA CYS A 28 5.83 -2.80 12.47
C CYS A 28 4.95 -1.88 13.35
N GLU A 29 3.81 -1.41 12.80
CA GLU A 29 2.83 -0.61 13.54
C GLU A 29 2.15 -1.45 14.65
N PHE A 30 1.82 -2.71 14.39
CA PHE A 30 1.24 -3.63 15.38
C PHE A 30 2.23 -4.02 16.48
N LYS A 31 3.51 -4.23 16.15
CA LYS A 31 4.56 -4.54 17.15
C LYS A 31 5.00 -3.34 18.00
N LEU A 32 4.38 -2.16 17.84
CA LEU A 32 4.76 -0.93 18.55
C LEU A 32 6.25 -0.60 18.43
N ILE A 33 6.85 -0.87 17.26
CA ILE A 33 8.22 -0.43 16.99
C ILE A 33 8.24 1.09 17.07
N HIS A 34 9.22 1.66 17.76
CA HIS A 34 9.34 3.11 17.93
C HIS A 34 9.31 3.78 16.55
N ARG A 35 8.29 4.62 16.33
CA ARG A 35 8.06 5.38 15.09
C ARG A 35 9.24 6.27 14.68
N ASN A 36 10.19 6.48 15.59
CA ASN A 36 11.40 7.28 15.37
C ASN A 36 12.65 6.47 14.97
N SER A 37 12.50 5.19 14.65
CA SER A 37 13.62 4.37 14.15
C SER A 37 13.85 4.63 12.66
N GLY A 38 15.11 4.79 12.24
CA GLY A 38 15.49 5.01 10.83
C GLY A 38 14.83 4.05 9.82
N PRO A 39 14.80 2.72 10.03
CA PRO A 39 14.14 1.81 9.09
C PRO A 39 12.62 2.01 9.00
N PHE A 40 11.97 2.44 10.09
CA PHE A 40 10.54 2.75 10.06
C PHE A 40 10.25 4.04 9.29
N GLN A 41 11.09 5.07 9.43
CA GLN A 41 10.98 6.29 8.64
C GLN A 41 11.16 6.02 7.13
N PHE A 42 12.07 5.12 6.76
CA PHE A 42 12.25 4.69 5.37
C PHE A 42 11.00 3.99 4.82
N LEU A 43 10.41 3.05 5.59
CA LEU A 43 9.14 2.41 5.23
C LEU A 43 8.02 3.44 5.07
N LEU A 44 7.97 4.45 5.95
CA LEU A 44 7.01 5.55 5.87
C LEU A 44 7.17 6.34 4.57
N LEU A 45 8.40 6.72 4.21
CA LEU A 45 8.70 7.48 2.99
C LEU A 45 8.29 6.73 1.71
N ILE A 46 8.54 5.42 1.64
CA ILE A 46 8.19 4.61 0.46
C ILE A 46 6.67 4.41 0.34
N THR A 47 5.98 4.27 1.46
CA THR A 47 4.54 3.92 1.47
C THR A 47 3.62 5.14 1.47
N GLU A 48 4.06 6.28 2.01
CA GLU A 48 3.34 7.57 2.02
C GLU A 48 2.72 7.96 0.67
N PRO A 49 3.42 7.92 -0.49
CA PRO A 49 2.82 8.33 -1.76
C PRO A 49 1.59 7.50 -2.16
N LEU A 50 1.54 6.22 -1.77
CA LEU A 50 0.35 5.36 -1.99
C LEU A 50 -0.71 5.56 -0.91
N LEU A 51 -0.29 5.77 0.34
CA LEU A 51 -1.19 5.88 1.50
C LEU A 51 -1.88 7.23 1.59
N ASN A 52 -1.22 8.32 1.21
CA ASN A 52 -1.74 9.68 1.29
C ASN A 52 -3.04 9.90 0.49
N PRO A 53 -3.14 9.50 -0.81
CA PRO A 53 -4.40 9.64 -1.55
C PRO A 53 -5.52 8.84 -0.91
N VAL A 54 -5.24 7.60 -0.49
CA VAL A 54 -6.23 6.75 0.20
C VAL A 54 -6.66 7.37 1.53
N ARG A 55 -5.72 7.88 2.33
CA ARG A 55 -6.00 8.56 3.60
C ARG A 55 -6.90 9.77 3.39
N LYS A 56 -6.65 10.58 2.35
CA LYS A 56 -7.52 11.72 1.99
C LYS A 56 -8.94 11.26 1.62
N MET A 57 -9.08 10.16 0.88
CA MET A 57 -10.39 9.60 0.55
C MET A 57 -11.13 9.09 1.79
N LEU A 58 -10.44 8.40 2.70
CA LEU A 58 -11.00 7.91 3.96
C LEU A 58 -11.44 9.06 4.88
N LEU A 59 -10.64 10.12 4.98
CA LEU A 59 -10.98 11.33 5.76
C LEU A 59 -12.21 12.03 5.19
N LYS A 60 -12.34 12.11 3.86
CA LYS A 60 -13.53 12.67 3.19
C LYS A 60 -14.79 11.85 3.52
N GLY A 61 -14.68 10.53 3.58
CA GLY A 61 -15.76 9.64 4.01
C GLY A 61 -16.14 9.79 5.49
N ASN A 62 -15.17 10.07 6.37
CA ASN A 62 -15.36 10.17 7.82
C ASN A 62 -15.70 11.61 8.30
N LYS A 63 -16.30 12.45 7.43
CA LYS A 63 -16.63 13.85 7.74
C LYS A 63 -15.44 14.65 8.30
N GLY A 64 -14.23 14.37 7.82
CA GLY A 64 -13.00 15.05 8.23
C GLY A 64 -12.44 14.66 9.60
N LYS A 65 -13.04 13.69 10.30
CA LYS A 65 -12.50 13.23 11.59
C LYS A 65 -11.27 12.34 11.36
N PRO A 66 -10.12 12.63 12.01
CA PRO A 66 -8.96 11.77 11.93
C PRO A 66 -9.29 10.41 12.56
N LEU A 67 -8.93 9.33 11.86
CA LEU A 67 -9.04 7.98 12.40
C LEU A 67 -8.00 7.82 13.51
N ARG A 68 -8.40 7.24 14.66
CA ARG A 68 -7.47 6.96 15.78
C ARG A 68 -6.40 5.92 15.40
N PHE A 69 -6.71 5.06 14.42
CA PHE A 69 -5.80 4.11 13.82
C PHE A 69 -5.70 4.38 12.32
N ASP A 70 -4.48 4.37 11.79
CA ASP A 70 -4.25 4.47 10.35
C ASP A 70 -4.69 3.15 9.67
N ILE A 71 -5.97 3.05 9.28
CA ILE A 71 -6.52 1.91 8.52
C ILE A 71 -6.07 1.95 7.04
N SER A 72 -5.53 3.08 6.59
CA SER A 72 -5.06 3.32 5.22
C SER A 72 -4.20 2.19 4.63
N PRO A 73 -3.22 1.61 5.34
CA PRO A 73 -2.38 0.55 4.79
C PRO A 73 -3.13 -0.75 4.53
N LEU A 74 -4.05 -1.12 5.40
CA LEU A 74 -4.93 -2.27 5.18
C LEU A 74 -5.80 -2.06 3.94
N PHE A 75 -6.33 -0.85 3.77
CA PHE A 75 -7.14 -0.52 2.60
C PHE A 75 -6.32 -0.60 1.30
N VAL A 76 -5.08 -0.07 1.30
CA VAL A 76 -4.19 -0.15 0.13
C VAL A 76 -3.83 -1.60 -0.19
N ILE A 77 -3.58 -2.46 0.80
CA ILE A 77 -3.32 -3.89 0.57
C ILE A 77 -4.50 -4.54 -0.16
N ILE A 78 -5.73 -4.31 0.30
CA ILE A 78 -6.94 -4.86 -0.33
C ILE A 78 -7.09 -4.34 -1.77
N LEU A 79 -6.83 -3.05 -1.99
CA LEU A 79 -6.89 -2.41 -3.30
C LEU A 79 -5.85 -3.00 -4.26
N LEU A 80 -4.60 -3.14 -3.83
CA LEU A 80 -3.52 -3.73 -4.62
C LEU A 80 -3.83 -5.20 -4.96
N TYR A 81 -4.37 -5.96 -4.02
CA TYR A 81 -4.79 -7.35 -4.25
C TYR A 81 -5.87 -7.43 -5.34
N LEU A 82 -6.88 -6.54 -5.30
CA LEU A 82 -7.91 -6.44 -6.33
C LEU A 82 -7.31 -6.10 -7.70
N ILE A 83 -6.42 -5.11 -7.75
CA ILE A 83 -5.74 -4.70 -9.00
C ILE A 83 -4.91 -5.87 -9.56
N ASN A 84 -4.14 -6.56 -8.72
CA ASN A 84 -3.32 -7.71 -9.12
C ASN A 84 -4.20 -8.88 -9.61
N ARG A 85 -5.34 -9.13 -8.95
CA ARG A 85 -6.32 -10.13 -9.38
C ARG A 85 -6.93 -9.79 -10.73
N LEU A 86 -7.22 -8.52 -11.00
CA LEU A 86 -7.70 -8.06 -12.30
C LEU A 86 -6.62 -8.19 -13.38
N LEU A 87 -5.40 -7.75 -13.10
CA LEU A 87 -4.26 -7.85 -14.01
C LEU A 87 -3.96 -9.30 -14.41
N ARG A 88 -4.11 -10.25 -13.48
CA ARG A 88 -3.95 -11.69 -13.77
C ARG A 88 -4.93 -12.20 -14.83
N LYS A 89 -6.09 -11.56 -15.03
CA LYS A 89 -7.03 -11.95 -16.07
C LYS A 89 -6.54 -11.61 -17.49
N TYR A 90 -5.60 -10.68 -17.61
CA TYR A 90 -5.09 -10.17 -18.88
C TYR A 90 -3.72 -10.77 -19.26
N VAL A 91 -3.23 -11.73 -18.49
CA VAL A 91 -1.94 -12.45 -18.63
C VAL A 91 -2.23 -13.93 -18.73
#